data_AF-C6C1L1-F1
#
_entry.id   AF-C6C1L1-F1
#
_cell.length_a   1.000
_cell.length_b   1.000
_cell.length_c   1.000
_cell.angle_alpha   90.00
_cell.angle_beta   90.00
_cell.angle_gamma   90.00
#
_symmetry.space_group_name_H-M   'P 1'
#
loop_
_entity.id
_entity.type
_entity.pdbx_description
1 polymer ?
#
loop_
_entity_poly.entity_id
_entity_poly.type
_entity_poly.pdbx_seq_one_letter_code
_entity_poly.pdbx_strand_id
1 'polypeptide(L)'
;MFLGPPLGDTIKIKESGFGIVTRRICTKINDDGSYVIEEWTKLPKPTRISTAEERSKTKLPEGAYYWDDAPAETMYRYILTAENGKLIFNKGKKNENTILDLNNKEWSQCLWSSAGKVKADYVIVKEEKKVVLGKLRKLVHVKYSFDLNGMHIWQLYVVASGLGIIREESLSPGSNKLKSTLIEE
;
A
#
# COMPACT_ATOMS: atom_id res chain seq x y z
N MET A 1 19.79 -3.36 0.10
CA MET A 1 18.97 -3.37 -1.13
C MET A 1 17.50 -3.44 -0.72
N PHE A 2 16.71 -2.40 -1.01
CA PHE A 2 15.25 -2.42 -0.85
C PHE A 2 14.65 -2.63 -2.24
N LEU A 3 14.23 -3.85 -2.54
CA LEU A 3 13.50 -4.14 -3.77
C LEU A 3 12.31 -5.05 -3.46
N GLY A 4 11.40 -5.23 -4.43
CA GLY A 4 10.12 -5.91 -4.25
C GLY A 4 10.24 -7.38 -3.81
N PRO A 5 9.11 -8.11 -3.70
CA PRO A 5 9.14 -9.55 -3.48
C PRO A 5 10.10 -10.24 -4.47
N PRO A 6 10.75 -11.34 -4.07
CA PRO A 6 11.44 -12.20 -5.00
C PRO A 6 10.54 -12.62 -6.18
N LEU A 7 11.15 -12.91 -7.32
CA LEU A 7 10.42 -13.35 -8.51
C LEU A 7 9.57 -14.60 -8.18
N GLY A 8 8.26 -14.52 -8.45
CA GLY A 8 7.31 -15.60 -8.15
C GLY A 8 6.78 -15.64 -6.71
N ASP A 9 7.40 -14.93 -5.75
CA ASP A 9 6.88 -14.85 -4.39
C ASP A 9 5.62 -13.96 -4.36
N THR A 10 4.61 -14.43 -3.62
CA THR A 10 3.37 -13.69 -3.40
C THR A 10 3.35 -13.10 -2.00
N ILE A 11 3.20 -11.79 -1.90
CA ILE A 11 2.95 -11.09 -0.63
C ILE A 11 1.46 -10.85 -0.51
N LYS A 12 0.88 -11.24 0.61
CA LYS A 12 -0.53 -11.00 0.91
C LYS A 12 -0.65 -9.85 1.92
N ILE A 13 -1.40 -8.82 1.57
CA ILE A 13 -1.72 -7.68 2.40
C ILE A 13 -3.22 -7.70 2.66
N LYS A 14 -3.60 -7.60 3.93
CA LYS A 14 -4.99 -7.49 4.36
C LYS A 14 -5.30 -6.04 4.67
N GLU A 15 -6.36 -5.52 4.06
CA GLU A 15 -6.93 -4.25 4.47
C GLU A 15 -7.78 -4.47 5.73
N SER A 16 -7.57 -3.60 6.70
CA SER A 16 -8.31 -3.53 7.98
C SER A 16 -9.82 -3.34 7.78
N GLY A 17 -10.21 -2.67 6.69
CA GLY A 17 -11.58 -2.43 6.28
C GLY A 17 -12.08 -3.48 5.30
N PHE A 18 -13.34 -3.88 5.47
CA PHE A 18 -14.12 -4.59 4.46
C PHE A 18 -13.66 -6.00 4.06
N GLY A 19 -12.55 -6.53 4.57
CA GLY A 19 -12.10 -7.88 4.20
C GLY A 19 -11.46 -7.96 2.81
N ILE A 20 -10.97 -6.81 2.31
CA ILE A 20 -10.21 -6.72 1.07
C ILE A 20 -8.84 -7.36 1.30
N VAL A 21 -8.42 -8.20 0.35
CA VAL A 21 -7.09 -8.80 0.34
C VAL A 21 -6.40 -8.48 -0.97
N THR A 22 -5.19 -7.95 -0.83
CA THR A 22 -4.32 -7.58 -1.92
C THR A 22 -3.16 -8.55 -1.99
N ARG A 23 -2.87 -9.08 -3.18
CA ARG A 23 -1.74 -9.97 -3.45
C ARG A 23 -0.77 -9.26 -4.37
N ARG A 24 0.50 -9.13 -3.96
CA ARG A 24 1.55 -8.56 -4.80
C ARG A 24 2.51 -9.65 -5.23
N ILE A 25 2.76 -9.71 -6.53
CA ILE A 25 3.58 -10.74 -7.16
C ILE A 25 4.62 -10.03 -8.02
N CYS A 26 5.90 -10.32 -7.79
CA CYS A 26 6.93 -9.92 -8.74
C CYS A 26 6.87 -10.90 -9.92
N THR A 27 6.44 -10.41 -11.09
CA THR A 27 6.27 -11.23 -12.30
C THR A 27 7.48 -11.19 -13.22
N LYS A 28 8.30 -10.13 -13.12
CA LYS A 28 9.53 -10.00 -13.89
C LYS A 28 10.52 -9.09 -13.17
N ILE A 29 11.80 -9.39 -13.28
CA ILE A 29 12.89 -8.46 -13.03
C ILE A 29 13.48 -8.11 -14.39
N ASN A 30 13.53 -6.83 -14.72
CA ASN A 30 14.10 -6.34 -15.98
C ASN A 30 15.63 -6.29 -15.90
N ASP A 31 16.28 -6.17 -17.06
CA ASP A 31 17.75 -6.13 -17.16
C ASP A 31 18.37 -4.91 -16.46
N ASP A 32 17.60 -3.83 -16.32
CA ASP A 32 17.96 -2.62 -15.57
C ASP A 32 17.78 -2.79 -14.04
N GLY A 33 17.37 -3.97 -13.57
CA GLY A 33 17.13 -4.27 -12.16
C GLY A 33 15.79 -3.76 -11.62
N SER A 34 14.91 -3.22 -12.47
CA SER A 34 13.55 -2.82 -12.07
C SER A 34 12.60 -4.03 -11.97
N TYR A 35 11.67 -3.97 -11.03
CA TYR A 35 10.76 -5.07 -10.69
C TYR A 35 9.37 -4.76 -11.23
N VAL A 36 8.84 -5.64 -12.05
CA VAL A 36 7.46 -5.59 -12.51
C VAL A 36 6.59 -6.30 -11.48
N ILE A 37 5.72 -5.54 -10.83
CA ILE A 37 4.81 -6.04 -9.81
C ILE A 37 3.39 -6.05 -10.37
N GLU A 38 2.70 -7.17 -10.18
CA GLU A 38 1.26 -7.25 -10.30
C GLU A 38 0.62 -7.27 -8.93
N GLU A 39 -0.30 -6.35 -8.71
CA GLU A 39 -1.10 -6.22 -7.52
C GLU A 39 -2.54 -6.64 -7.84
N TRP A 40 -2.95 -7.76 -7.28
CA TRP A 40 -4.28 -8.33 -7.44
C TRP A 40 -5.09 -8.01 -6.20
N THR A 41 -6.12 -7.17 -6.34
CA THR A 41 -7.01 -6.78 -5.25
C THR A 41 -8.32 -7.54 -5.40
N LYS A 42 -8.57 -8.44 -4.45
CA LYS A 42 -9.82 -9.18 -4.37
C LYS A 42 -10.78 -8.44 -3.46
N LEU A 43 -11.90 -8.00 -4.02
CA LEU A 43 -13.00 -7.48 -3.24
C LEU A 43 -13.74 -8.66 -2.58
N PRO A 44 -14.29 -8.48 -1.37
CA PRO A 44 -15.27 -9.41 -0.84
C PRO A 44 -16.42 -9.50 -1.84
N LYS A 45 -16.91 -10.71 -2.11
CA LYS A 45 -18.06 -10.86 -3.01
C LYS A 45 -19.23 -10.01 -2.47
N PRO A 46 -19.88 -9.18 -3.30
CA PRO A 46 -21.21 -8.70 -2.99
C PRO A 46 -22.12 -9.94 -2.91
N THR A 47 -22.46 -10.39 -1.71
CA THR A 47 -23.79 -10.96 -1.55
C THR A 47 -24.68 -9.76 -1.38
N ARG A 48 -25.64 -9.56 -2.29
CA ARG A 48 -26.73 -8.61 -2.11
C ARG A 48 -27.22 -8.80 -0.68
N ILE A 49 -26.97 -7.82 0.19
CA ILE A 49 -27.31 -7.96 1.60
C ILE A 49 -28.83 -7.88 1.65
N SER A 50 -29.46 -9.04 1.67
CA SER A 50 -30.91 -9.19 1.52
C SER A 50 -31.58 -9.46 2.87
N THR A 51 -30.78 -9.82 3.88
CA THR A 51 -31.23 -10.14 5.23
C THR A 51 -30.41 -9.43 6.30
N ALA A 52 -31.02 -9.22 7.47
CA ALA A 52 -30.32 -8.68 8.65
C ALA A 52 -29.18 -9.59 9.13
N GLU A 53 -29.27 -10.90 8.87
CA GLU A 53 -28.24 -11.88 9.22
C GLU A 53 -27.02 -11.83 8.28
N GLU A 54 -27.22 -11.56 6.98
CA GLU A 54 -26.13 -11.26 6.06
C GLU A 54 -25.48 -9.92 6.42
N ARG A 55 -26.30 -8.94 6.82
CA ARG A 55 -25.83 -7.61 7.22
C ARG A 55 -24.87 -7.68 8.39
N SER A 56 -25.20 -8.46 9.42
CA SER A 56 -24.37 -8.63 10.62
C SER A 56 -23.03 -9.33 10.33
N LYS A 57 -22.92 -10.07 9.21
CA LYS A 57 -21.67 -10.70 8.74
C LYS A 57 -20.76 -9.72 7.98
N THR A 58 -21.25 -8.53 7.61
CA THR A 58 -20.45 -7.50 6.94
C THR A 58 -19.96 -6.43 7.91
N LYS A 59 -18.84 -5.77 7.57
CA LYS A 59 -18.33 -4.58 8.28
C LYS A 59 -18.74 -3.27 7.59
N LEU A 60 -19.77 -3.30 6.74
CA LEU A 60 -20.20 -2.15 5.95
C LEU A 60 -21.07 -1.17 6.79
N PRO A 61 -20.82 0.16 6.72
CA PRO A 61 -21.72 1.16 7.28
C PRO A 61 -23.13 1.05 6.73
N GLU A 62 -24.15 1.29 7.55
CA GLU A 62 -25.57 1.24 7.14
C GLU A 62 -25.83 2.00 5.82
N GLY A 63 -26.58 1.40 4.90
CA GLY A 63 -26.79 1.94 3.55
C GLY A 63 -25.66 1.71 2.54
N ALA A 64 -24.45 1.32 2.97
CA ALA A 64 -23.39 0.90 2.06
C ALA A 64 -23.59 -0.54 1.57
N TYR A 65 -23.28 -0.76 0.30
CA TYR A 65 -23.28 -2.05 -0.38
C TYR A 65 -22.01 -2.17 -1.24
N TYR A 66 -21.56 -3.39 -1.51
CA TYR A 66 -20.54 -3.62 -2.52
C TYR A 66 -21.21 -3.44 -3.90
N TRP A 67 -20.57 -2.71 -4.82
CA TRP A 67 -21.10 -2.53 -6.18
C TRP A 67 -21.29 -3.90 -6.85
N ASP A 68 -22.53 -4.22 -7.23
CA ASP A 68 -22.87 -5.52 -7.85
C ASP A 68 -22.12 -5.76 -9.18
N ASP A 69 -21.79 -4.69 -9.90
CA ASP A 69 -21.09 -4.75 -11.20
C ASP A 69 -19.56 -4.63 -11.10
N ALA A 70 -19.01 -4.51 -9.89
CA ALA A 70 -17.56 -4.43 -9.73
C ALA A 70 -16.92 -5.81 -10.01
N PRO A 71 -15.83 -5.87 -10.81
CA PRO A 71 -15.12 -7.13 -11.02
C PRO A 71 -14.66 -7.70 -9.68
N ALA A 72 -14.89 -9.00 -9.48
CA ALA A 72 -14.58 -9.69 -8.22
C ALA A 72 -13.09 -9.61 -7.83
N GLU A 73 -12.23 -9.41 -8.81
CA GLU A 73 -10.81 -9.14 -8.62
C GLU A 73 -10.33 -8.12 -9.66
N THR A 74 -9.48 -7.21 -9.23
CA THR A 74 -8.83 -6.22 -10.10
C THR A 74 -7.33 -6.46 -10.09
N MET A 75 -6.69 -6.31 -11.24
CA MET A 75 -5.23 -6.38 -11.36
C MET A 75 -4.69 -5.02 -11.75
N TYR A 76 -3.64 -4.62 -11.05
CA TYR A 76 -2.91 -3.40 -11.30
C TYR A 76 -1.42 -3.71 -11.44
N ARG A 77 -0.76 -3.20 -12.49
CA ARG A 77 0.67 -3.42 -12.74
C ARG A 77 1.47 -2.14 -12.51
N TYR A 78 2.62 -2.26 -11.85
CA TYR A 78 3.57 -1.16 -11.68
C TYR A 78 5.01 -1.62 -11.68
N ILE A 79 5.91 -0.66 -11.79
CA ILE A 79 7.35 -0.88 -11.73
C ILE A 79 7.89 -0.34 -10.39
N LEU A 80 8.71 -1.13 -9.71
CA LEU A 80 9.53 -0.70 -8.58
C LEU A 80 10.99 -0.65 -9.01
N THR A 81 11.62 0.50 -8.83
CA THR A 81 13.04 0.69 -9.11
C THR A 81 13.75 1.11 -7.84
N ALA A 82 14.94 0.55 -7.60
CA ALA A 82 15.84 1.06 -6.58
C ALA A 82 17.06 1.67 -7.24
N GLU A 83 17.12 2.99 -7.26
CA GLU A 83 18.24 3.74 -7.82
C GLU A 83 18.71 4.77 -6.80
N ASN A 84 20.03 4.96 -6.69
CA ASN A 84 20.62 6.04 -5.89
C ASN A 84 20.04 6.15 -4.46
N GLY A 85 19.87 5.03 -3.76
CA GLY A 85 19.33 5.01 -2.38
C GLY A 85 17.83 5.28 -2.27
N LYS A 86 17.11 5.42 -3.39
CA LYS A 86 15.66 5.65 -3.45
C LYS A 86 14.93 4.40 -3.86
N LEU A 87 13.72 4.22 -3.35
CA LEU A 87 12.72 3.29 -3.87
C LEU A 87 11.67 4.09 -4.61
N ILE A 88 11.61 3.91 -5.91
CA ILE A 88 10.72 4.63 -6.81
C ILE A 88 9.64 3.68 -7.31
N PHE A 89 8.42 4.18 -7.29
CA PHE A 89 7.25 3.49 -7.78
C PHE A 89 6.69 4.21 -8.98
N ASN A 90 6.47 3.46 -10.05
CA ASN A 90 6.02 4.00 -11.32
C ASN A 90 4.75 3.27 -11.79
N LYS A 91 3.62 4.01 -11.84
CA LYS A 91 2.32 3.56 -12.37
C LYS A 91 2.13 3.81 -13.88
N GLY A 92 3.19 4.18 -14.60
CA GLY A 92 3.19 4.68 -15.97
C GLY A 92 3.87 6.05 -16.09
N LYS A 93 4.10 6.52 -17.32
CA LYS A 93 4.96 7.67 -17.70
C LYS A 93 4.81 8.99 -16.92
N LYS A 94 3.74 9.20 -16.14
CA LYS A 94 3.47 10.44 -15.39
C LYS A 94 3.29 10.26 -13.87
N ASN A 95 3.43 9.03 -13.37
CA ASN A 95 3.10 8.65 -12.00
C ASN A 95 4.30 8.01 -11.29
N GLU A 96 5.43 8.70 -11.31
CA GLU A 96 6.60 8.33 -10.53
C GLU A 96 6.52 8.98 -9.14
N ASN A 97 6.54 8.14 -8.11
CA ASN A 97 6.56 8.59 -6.72
C ASN A 97 7.74 7.92 -6.01
N THR A 98 8.48 8.72 -5.24
CA THR A 98 9.51 8.20 -4.35
C THR A 98 8.83 7.65 -3.11
N ILE A 99 8.78 6.32 -2.97
CA ILE A 99 8.24 5.64 -1.79
C ILE A 99 9.21 5.74 -0.61
N LEU A 100 10.52 5.78 -0.87
CA LEU A 100 11.51 5.86 0.18
C LEU A 100 12.75 6.55 -0.35
N ASP A 101 13.28 7.54 0.36
CA ASP A 101 14.59 8.13 0.08
C ASP A 101 15.51 7.86 1.28
N LEU A 102 16.49 6.97 1.13
CA LEU A 102 17.42 6.66 2.21
C LEU A 102 18.56 7.69 2.32
N ASN A 103 18.77 8.50 1.28
CA ASN A 103 19.78 9.54 1.29
C ASN A 103 19.23 10.83 1.90
N ASN A 104 17.90 11.01 1.90
CA ASN A 104 17.24 12.14 2.49
C ASN A 104 16.12 11.70 3.44
N LYS A 105 16.35 11.89 4.75
CA LYS A 105 15.38 11.49 5.79
C LYS A 105 14.07 12.26 5.72
N GLU A 106 14.04 13.44 5.08
CA GLU A 106 12.86 14.29 4.95
C GLU A 106 12.73 14.81 3.51
N TRP A 107 11.66 14.44 2.81
CA TRP A 107 11.46 14.85 1.41
C TRP A 107 10.02 15.24 1.12
N SER A 108 9.83 16.01 0.06
CA SER A 108 8.50 16.39 -0.42
C SER A 108 8.30 15.90 -1.86
N GLN A 109 7.06 15.56 -2.22
CA GLN A 109 6.68 15.27 -3.59
C GLN A 109 5.22 15.63 -3.87
N CYS A 110 4.86 15.77 -5.14
CA CYS A 110 3.48 16.01 -5.55
C CYS A 110 2.78 14.70 -5.87
N LEU A 111 1.76 14.36 -5.07
CA LEU A 111 0.88 13.22 -5.28
C LEU A 111 -0.35 13.62 -6.09
N TRP A 112 -0.89 12.69 -6.87
CA TRP A 112 -2.19 12.87 -7.52
C TRP A 112 -3.31 12.37 -6.63
N SER A 113 -4.32 13.22 -6.41
CA SER A 113 -5.58 12.91 -5.75
C SER A 113 -6.77 13.18 -6.67
N SER A 114 -7.97 12.80 -6.25
CA SER A 114 -9.22 13.14 -6.95
C SER A 114 -9.46 14.65 -7.06
N ALA A 115 -8.87 15.46 -6.17
CA ALA A 115 -8.94 16.93 -6.18
C ALA A 115 -7.77 17.59 -6.95
N GLY A 116 -6.91 16.79 -7.60
CA GLY A 116 -5.72 17.28 -8.31
C GLY A 116 -4.41 16.97 -7.57
N LYS A 117 -3.36 17.71 -7.90
CA LYS A 117 -2.02 17.51 -7.32
C LYS A 117 -1.96 18.09 -5.91
N VAL A 118 -1.45 17.30 -4.98
CA VAL A 118 -1.25 17.68 -3.58
C VAL A 118 0.21 17.50 -3.22
N LYS A 119 0.80 18.48 -2.54
CA LYS A 119 2.14 18.33 -1.97
C LYS A 119 2.04 17.47 -0.72
N ALA A 120 2.87 16.43 -0.65
CA ALA A 120 3.02 15.59 0.52
C ALA A 120 4.46 15.66 1.03
N ASP A 121 4.60 15.79 2.34
CA ASP A 121 5.86 15.85 3.06
C ASP A 121 6.08 14.54 3.82
N TYR A 122 7.26 13.96 3.68
CA TYR A 122 7.63 12.62 4.15
C TYR A 122 8.80 12.72 5.12
N VAL A 123 8.83 11.82 6.11
CA VAL A 123 9.92 11.70 7.07
C VAL A 123 10.15 10.25 7.51
N ILE A 124 11.41 9.80 7.52
CA ILE A 124 11.81 8.54 8.15
C ILE A 124 11.83 8.74 9.66
N VAL A 125 10.94 8.03 10.37
CA VAL A 125 10.80 8.17 11.83
C VAL A 125 11.42 7.03 12.63
N LYS A 126 11.65 5.88 12.00
CA LYS A 126 12.25 4.72 12.65
C LYS A 126 12.88 3.79 11.61
N GLU A 127 14.03 3.24 11.95
CA GLU A 127 14.65 2.14 11.23
C GLU A 127 14.93 1.00 12.20
N GLU A 128 14.60 -0.22 11.82
CA GLU A 128 14.87 -1.40 12.65
C GLU A 128 15.16 -2.64 11.80
N LYS A 129 15.65 -3.70 12.43
CA LYS A 129 15.76 -5.03 11.82
C LYS A 129 14.79 -5.97 12.53
N LYS A 130 13.97 -6.69 11.77
CA LYS A 130 12.99 -7.64 12.31
C LYS A 130 12.88 -8.86 11.42
N VAL A 131 12.61 -10.02 12.00
CA VAL A 131 12.24 -11.22 11.23
C VAL A 131 10.82 -11.03 10.70
N VAL A 132 10.65 -11.12 9.38
CA VAL A 132 9.37 -11.01 8.68
C VAL A 132 9.30 -12.08 7.60
N LEU A 133 8.28 -12.93 7.67
CA LEU A 133 8.14 -14.14 6.85
C LEU A 133 9.41 -15.01 6.90
N GLY A 134 9.88 -15.30 8.11
CA GLY A 134 11.04 -16.17 8.36
C GLY A 134 12.41 -15.60 7.98
N LYS A 135 12.49 -14.39 7.38
CA LYS A 135 13.76 -13.75 6.96
C LYS A 135 14.01 -12.48 7.76
N LEU A 136 15.26 -12.26 8.17
CA LEU A 136 15.68 -10.99 8.80
C LEU A 136 15.65 -9.87 7.75
N ARG A 137 14.84 -8.83 7.99
CA ARG A 137 14.64 -7.70 7.06
C ARG A 137 14.90 -6.37 7.76
N LYS A 138 15.37 -5.39 6.99
CA LYS A 138 15.41 -3.99 7.41
C LYS A 138 14.01 -3.40 7.20
N LEU A 139 13.46 -2.80 8.24
CA LEU A 139 12.19 -2.08 8.23
C LEU A 139 12.46 -0.59 8.34
N VAL A 140 11.77 0.19 7.51
CA VAL A 140 11.81 1.66 7.54
C VAL A 140 10.40 2.18 7.69
N HIS A 141 10.18 2.94 8.76
CA HIS A 141 8.90 3.57 9.06
C HIS A 141 8.95 4.99 8.51
N VAL A 142 8.02 5.28 7.62
CA VAL A 142 7.91 6.59 6.98
C VAL A 142 6.57 7.18 7.35
N LYS A 143 6.60 8.36 7.99
CA LYS A 143 5.40 9.18 8.13
C LYS A 143 5.31 10.10 6.93
N TYR A 144 4.08 10.38 6.49
CA TYR A 144 3.85 11.46 5.55
C TYR A 144 2.58 12.21 5.87
N SER A 145 2.55 13.47 5.46
CA SER A 145 1.41 14.36 5.65
C SER A 145 1.09 15.14 4.40
N PHE A 146 -0.17 15.52 4.24
CA PHE A 146 -0.63 16.35 3.15
C PHE A 146 -1.96 17.00 3.49
N ASP A 147 -2.26 18.12 2.83
CA ASP A 147 -3.54 18.81 2.95
C ASP A 147 -4.47 18.43 1.81
N LEU A 148 -5.67 17.97 2.12
CA LEU A 148 -6.69 17.66 1.13
C LEU A 148 -8.05 18.15 1.62
N ASN A 149 -8.71 18.98 0.80
CA ASN A 149 -10.04 19.53 1.10
C ASN A 149 -10.14 20.22 2.47
N GLY A 150 -9.11 21.00 2.84
CA GLY A 150 -9.07 21.72 4.12
C GLY A 150 -8.76 20.85 5.34
N MET A 151 -8.48 19.56 5.16
CA MET A 151 -8.08 18.64 6.22
C MET A 151 -6.61 18.28 6.10
N HIS A 152 -5.91 18.36 7.24
CA HIS A 152 -4.53 17.90 7.34
C HIS A 152 -4.50 16.40 7.66
N ILE A 153 -3.96 15.61 6.73
CA ILE A 153 -3.96 14.16 6.80
C ILE A 153 -2.56 13.66 7.17
N TRP A 154 -2.49 12.76 8.16
CA TRP A 154 -1.28 12.07 8.55
C TRP A 154 -1.39 10.58 8.30
N GLN A 155 -0.31 10.01 7.76
CA GLN A 155 -0.22 8.60 7.45
C GLN A 155 1.15 8.07 7.88
N LEU A 156 1.21 6.77 8.13
CA LEU A 156 2.45 6.04 8.36
C LEU A 156 2.44 4.79 7.48
N TYR A 157 3.56 4.49 6.84
CA TYR A 157 3.76 3.19 6.21
C TYR A 157 5.10 2.58 6.61
N VAL A 158 5.18 1.26 6.52
CA VAL A 158 6.39 0.49 6.83
C VAL A 158 6.87 -0.20 5.57
N VAL A 159 8.10 0.11 5.16
CA VAL A 159 8.77 -0.54 4.03
C VAL A 159 9.70 -1.62 4.57
N ALA A 160 9.50 -2.86 4.12
CA ALA A 160 10.40 -3.97 4.42
C ALA A 160 11.30 -4.29 3.23
N SER A 161 12.59 -4.47 3.48
CA SER A 161 13.56 -4.85 2.46
C SER A 161 13.19 -6.19 1.81
N GLY A 162 13.06 -6.23 0.49
CA GLY A 162 12.66 -7.44 -0.24
C GLY A 162 11.16 -7.70 -0.25
N LEU A 163 10.32 -6.75 0.20
CA LEU A 163 8.85 -6.88 0.24
C LEU A 163 8.10 -5.60 -0.16
N GLY A 164 8.73 -4.42 -0.04
CA GLY A 164 8.05 -3.13 -0.27
C GLY A 164 7.20 -2.71 0.94
N ILE A 165 6.11 -1.98 0.71
CA ILE A 165 5.21 -1.52 1.78
C ILE A 165 4.45 -2.70 2.37
N ILE A 166 4.60 -2.99 3.66
CA ILE A 166 3.97 -4.13 4.34
C ILE A 166 2.90 -3.73 5.36
N ARG A 167 2.78 -2.43 5.65
CA ARG A 167 1.80 -1.89 6.60
C ARG A 167 1.53 -0.43 6.25
N GLU A 168 0.28 -0.03 6.37
CA GLU A 168 -0.15 1.37 6.30
C GLU A 168 -1.11 1.70 7.44
N GLU A 169 -1.01 2.91 7.95
CA GLU A 169 -1.77 3.41 9.08
C GLU A 169 -2.21 4.84 8.85
N SER A 170 -3.42 5.13 9.32
CA SER A 170 -3.92 6.49 9.43
C SER A 170 -3.61 7.02 10.82
N LEU A 171 -2.91 8.15 10.88
CA LEU A 171 -2.61 8.84 12.13
C LEU A 171 -3.60 9.98 12.41
N SER A 172 -4.47 10.32 11.45
CA SER A 172 -5.48 11.36 11.59
C SER A 172 -6.57 10.99 12.60
N PRO A 173 -7.06 11.95 13.42
CA PRO A 173 -8.16 11.72 14.36
C PRO A 173 -9.42 11.17 13.68
N GLY A 174 -10.13 10.26 14.35
CA GLY A 174 -11.40 9.70 13.87
C GLY A 174 -11.32 8.66 12.75
N SER A 175 -10.12 8.33 12.26
CA SER A 175 -9.92 7.33 11.21
C SER A 175 -9.56 5.94 11.77
N ASN A 176 -9.82 4.87 11.00
CA ASN A 176 -9.31 3.53 11.31
C ASN A 176 -7.78 3.59 11.35
N LYS A 177 -7.20 3.34 12.54
CA LYS A 177 -5.76 3.52 12.79
C LYS A 177 -4.89 2.65 11.89
N LEU A 178 -5.23 1.36 11.75
CA LEU A 178 -4.58 0.47 10.81
C LEU A 178 -5.36 0.54 9.50
N LYS A 179 -4.68 0.75 8.36
CA LYS A 179 -5.27 0.66 7.02
C LYS A 179 -5.01 -0.71 6.42
N SER A 180 -3.76 -1.13 6.36
CA SER A 180 -3.36 -2.40 5.78
C SER A 180 -2.21 -3.04 6.54
N THR A 181 -2.12 -4.37 6.51
CA THR A 181 -1.02 -5.12 7.12
C THR A 181 -0.72 -6.40 6.35
N LEU A 182 0.55 -6.80 6.37
CA LEU A 182 1.00 -8.10 5.91
C LEU A 182 0.27 -9.24 6.62
N ILE A 183 -0.09 -10.27 5.86
CA ILE A 183 -0.55 -11.56 6.38
C ILE A 183 0.70 -12.42 6.60
N GLU A 184 0.93 -12.80 7.85
CA GLU A 184 1.94 -13.80 8.22
C GLU A 184 1.22 -15.17 8.22
N GLU A 185 1.57 -16.03 7.26
CA GLU A 185 1.07 -17.43 7.15
C GLU A 185 2.02 -18.40 7.84
#